data_AF-A0A838GZ06-F1
#
_entry.id   AF-A0A838GZ06-F1
#
_cell.length_a   1.000
_cell.length_b   1.000
_cell.length_c   1.000
_cell.angle_alpha   90.00
_cell.angle_beta   90.00
_cell.angle_gamma   90.00
#
_symmetry.space_group_name_H-M   'P 1'
#
loop_
_entity.id
_entity.type
_entity.pdbx_description
1 polymer ?
#
loop_
_entity_poly.entity_id
_entity_poly.type
_entity_poly.pdbx_seq_one_letter_code
_entity_poly.pdbx_strand_id
1 'polypeptide(L)'
;MTTATAPRDVTADEFAERLFGAALGTLEILSIYLGDRLGWYRALAHGGPASAADLVARAGGDPRYAREWLEQQAVYGILEVVDGSGEDSADDRRFALPAGAGEVLTDTSSLGYLAPLARMLGGSAVQLPALLAAYRHGGGVSWGQFGDDARESQADMNRPWFERELAGALQGVEEVDAVLRRPSARIADIGCGAGWSSIALARAYPLAGVDGYDVDV
;
A
#
# COMPACT_ATOMS: atom_id res chain seq x y z
N MET A 1 41.20 8.32 2.50
CA MET A 1 41.52 7.15 3.35
C MET A 1 40.35 6.20 3.25
N THR A 2 40.42 5.27 2.30
CA THR A 2 39.33 4.34 1.97
C THR A 2 39.49 3.13 2.89
N THR A 3 38.69 3.04 3.94
CA THR A 3 38.63 1.85 4.78
C THR A 3 37.96 0.74 3.97
N ALA A 4 38.75 -0.12 3.34
CA ALA A 4 38.26 -1.37 2.79
C ALA A 4 37.78 -2.23 3.97
N THR A 5 36.47 -2.34 4.14
CA THR A 5 35.86 -3.29 5.07
C THR A 5 36.23 -4.69 4.61
N ALA A 6 36.85 -5.49 5.49
CA ALA A 6 37.13 -6.89 5.19
C ALA A 6 35.83 -7.60 4.76
N PRO A 7 35.86 -8.49 3.75
CA PRO A 7 34.68 -9.22 3.34
C PRO A 7 34.11 -10.00 4.53
N ARG A 8 32.79 -9.91 4.75
CA ARG A 8 32.11 -10.74 5.74
C ARG A 8 32.16 -12.19 5.28
N ASP A 9 32.58 -13.09 6.17
CA ASP A 9 32.36 -14.52 6.01
C ASP A 9 30.88 -14.80 6.23
N VAL A 10 30.14 -15.02 5.14
CA VAL A 10 28.73 -15.47 5.15
C VAL A 10 28.71 -16.90 4.62
N THR A 11 28.13 -17.82 5.37
CA THR A 11 27.99 -19.21 4.97
C THR A 11 26.85 -19.40 3.96
N ALA A 12 26.88 -20.51 3.22
CA ALA A 12 25.80 -20.84 2.30
C ALA A 12 24.45 -21.00 3.01
N ASP A 13 24.46 -21.61 4.20
CA ASP A 13 23.25 -21.85 5.00
C ASP A 13 22.63 -20.54 5.48
N GLU A 14 23.43 -19.61 6.01
CA GLU A 14 22.94 -18.28 6.43
C GLU A 14 22.31 -17.51 5.28
N PHE A 15 22.91 -17.56 4.08
CA PHE A 15 22.35 -16.87 2.93
C PHE A 15 21.08 -17.56 2.40
N ALA A 16 21.03 -18.89 2.42
CA ALA A 16 19.85 -19.66 2.03
C ALA A 16 18.66 -19.36 2.95
N GLU A 17 18.87 -19.31 4.27
CA GLU A 17 17.85 -18.94 5.25
C GLU A 17 17.33 -17.52 5.01
N ARG A 18 18.23 -16.56 4.76
CA ARG A 18 17.84 -15.19 4.41
C ARG A 18 16.97 -15.15 3.15
N LEU A 19 17.36 -15.87 2.10
CA LEU A 19 16.61 -15.89 0.85
C LEU A 19 15.24 -16.55 1.04
N PHE A 20 15.16 -17.62 1.83
CA PHE A 20 13.90 -18.27 2.16
C PHE A 20 12.96 -17.33 2.93
N GLY A 21 13.48 -16.59 3.92
CA GLY A 21 12.70 -15.57 4.64
C GLY A 21 12.18 -14.46 3.70
N ALA A 22 13.01 -14.00 2.76
CA ALA A 22 12.57 -13.02 1.75
C ALA A 22 11.48 -13.58 0.82
N ALA A 23 11.53 -14.86 0.48
CA ALA A 23 10.49 -15.52 -0.30
C ALA A 23 9.15 -15.57 0.45
N LEU A 24 9.17 -15.91 1.76
CA LEU A 24 7.97 -15.88 2.60
C LEU A 24 7.36 -14.48 2.68
N GLY A 25 8.18 -13.45 2.92
CA GLY A 25 7.70 -12.06 2.92
C GLY A 25 7.16 -11.61 1.57
N THR A 26 7.72 -12.11 0.46
CA THR A 26 7.19 -11.83 -0.89
C THR A 26 5.81 -12.47 -1.07
N LEU A 27 5.62 -13.72 -0.66
CA LEU A 27 4.33 -14.41 -0.75
C LEU A 27 3.27 -13.74 0.13
N GLU A 28 3.66 -13.25 1.31
CA GLU A 28 2.79 -12.46 2.19
C GLU A 28 2.32 -11.19 1.49
N ILE A 29 3.22 -10.39 0.91
CA ILE A 29 2.87 -9.18 0.15
C ILE A 29 1.93 -9.49 -1.02
N LEU A 30 2.19 -10.55 -1.78
CA LEU A 30 1.32 -10.94 -2.90
C LEU A 30 -0.06 -11.41 -2.42
N SER A 31 -0.15 -12.01 -1.24
CA SER A 31 -1.44 -12.38 -0.64
C SER A 31 -2.23 -11.16 -0.15
N ILE A 32 -1.54 -10.12 0.36
CA ILE A 32 -2.13 -8.83 0.74
C ILE A 32 -2.68 -8.11 -0.49
N TYR A 33 -1.95 -8.13 -1.60
CA TYR A 33 -2.40 -7.60 -2.88
C TYR A 33 -3.78 -8.17 -3.28
N LEU A 34 -3.95 -9.49 -3.18
CA LEU A 34 -5.24 -10.13 -3.49
C LEU A 34 -6.34 -9.63 -2.55
N GLY A 35 -6.08 -9.58 -1.25
CA GLY A 35 -7.04 -9.10 -0.25
C GLY A 35 -7.48 -7.66 -0.47
N ASP A 36 -6.56 -6.77 -0.85
CA ASP A 36 -6.86 -5.37 -1.15
C ASP A 36 -7.67 -5.21 -2.45
N ARG A 37 -7.23 -5.86 -3.55
CA ARG A 37 -7.92 -5.77 -4.85
C ARG A 37 -9.30 -6.43 -4.84
N LEU A 38 -9.49 -7.51 -4.07
CA LEU A 38 -10.78 -8.16 -3.87
C LEU A 38 -11.68 -7.42 -2.87
N GLY A 39 -11.13 -6.45 -2.13
CA GLY A 39 -11.87 -5.71 -1.09
C GLY A 39 -12.19 -6.53 0.16
N TRP A 40 -11.52 -7.66 0.34
CA TRP A 40 -11.78 -8.58 1.44
C TRP A 40 -11.35 -8.02 2.80
N TYR A 41 -10.23 -7.29 2.89
CA TYR A 41 -9.88 -6.60 4.14
C TYR A 41 -10.92 -5.56 4.54
N ARG A 42 -11.42 -4.75 3.59
CA ARG A 42 -12.49 -3.77 3.85
C ARG A 42 -13.77 -4.47 4.33
N ALA A 43 -14.13 -5.60 3.72
CA ALA A 43 -15.29 -6.38 4.12
C ALA A 43 -15.18 -6.96 5.55
N LEU A 44 -13.97 -7.37 5.97
CA LEU A 44 -13.69 -7.80 7.34
C LEU A 44 -13.69 -6.62 8.33
N ALA A 45 -13.05 -5.50 7.96
CA ALA A 45 -12.97 -4.30 8.80
C ALA A 45 -14.37 -3.71 9.09
N HIS A 46 -15.25 -3.66 8.09
CA HIS A 46 -16.59 -3.06 8.23
C HIS A 46 -17.66 -4.05 8.69
N GLY A 47 -17.55 -5.32 8.28
CA GLY A 47 -18.55 -6.35 8.58
C GLY A 47 -18.25 -7.20 9.81
N GLY A 48 -17.07 -7.04 10.42
CA GLY A 48 -16.60 -7.88 11.52
C GLY A 48 -16.25 -9.31 11.08
N PRO A 49 -16.04 -10.23 12.04
CA PRO A 49 -15.65 -11.61 11.78
C PRO A 49 -16.49 -12.32 10.70
N ALA A 50 -15.85 -13.10 9.84
CA ALA A 50 -16.50 -13.76 8.71
C ALA A 50 -15.95 -15.17 8.45
N SER A 51 -16.83 -16.09 8.06
CA SER A 51 -16.42 -17.31 7.35
C SER A 51 -16.13 -17.02 5.87
N ALA A 52 -15.66 -18.01 5.12
CA ALA A 52 -15.49 -17.88 3.67
C ALA A 52 -16.80 -17.54 2.95
N ALA A 53 -17.92 -18.14 3.38
CA ALA A 53 -19.24 -17.86 2.82
C ALA A 53 -19.70 -16.42 3.12
N ASP A 54 -19.50 -15.95 4.35
CA ASP A 54 -19.81 -14.57 4.74
C ASP A 54 -18.97 -13.56 3.92
N LEU A 55 -17.68 -13.84 3.74
CA LEU A 55 -16.77 -12.95 3.00
C LEU A 55 -17.20 -12.84 1.53
N VAL A 56 -17.49 -13.96 0.88
CA VAL A 56 -17.99 -13.99 -0.50
C VAL A 56 -19.34 -13.30 -0.62
N ALA A 57 -20.24 -13.48 0.35
CA ALA A 57 -21.53 -12.78 0.35
C ALA A 57 -21.36 -11.25 0.44
N ARG A 58 -20.33 -10.77 1.15
CA ARG A 58 -20.06 -9.33 1.35
C ARG A 58 -19.29 -8.68 0.19
N ALA A 59 -18.33 -9.39 -0.39
CA ALA A 59 -17.35 -8.81 -1.32
C ALA A 59 -17.15 -9.59 -2.62
N GLY A 60 -17.89 -10.68 -2.83
CA GLY A 60 -17.76 -11.55 -4.00
C GLY A 60 -16.50 -12.42 -3.97
N GLY A 61 -16.29 -13.13 -5.08
CA GLY A 61 -15.22 -14.12 -5.23
C GLY A 61 -15.74 -15.56 -5.17
N ASP A 62 -14.82 -16.51 -5.16
CA ASP A 62 -15.14 -17.94 -5.10
C ASP A 62 -14.91 -18.48 -3.68
N PRO A 63 -15.86 -19.25 -3.11
CA PRO A 63 -15.78 -19.72 -1.73
C PRO A 63 -14.57 -20.61 -1.45
N ARG A 64 -14.08 -21.38 -2.43
CA ARG A 64 -12.86 -22.19 -2.27
C ARG A 64 -11.64 -21.29 -2.04
N TYR A 65 -11.51 -20.24 -2.85
CA TYR A 65 -10.37 -19.32 -2.78
C TYR A 65 -10.48 -18.35 -1.60
N ALA A 66 -11.68 -17.94 -1.21
CA ALA A 66 -11.91 -17.18 0.01
C ALA A 66 -11.45 -17.97 1.24
N ARG A 67 -11.78 -19.28 1.32
CA ARG A 67 -11.30 -20.15 2.40
C ARG A 67 -9.78 -20.23 2.45
N GLU A 68 -9.14 -20.54 1.32
CA GLU A 68 -7.67 -20.64 1.23
C GLU A 68 -6.97 -19.35 1.63
N TRP A 69 -7.48 -18.21 1.17
CA TRP A 69 -6.92 -16.91 1.52
C TRP A 69 -7.11 -16.63 3.01
N LEU A 70 -8.31 -16.81 3.57
CA LEU A 70 -8.56 -16.60 5.01
C LEU A 70 -7.64 -17.46 5.89
N GLU A 71 -7.49 -18.75 5.55
CA GLU A 71 -6.61 -19.68 6.28
C GLU A 71 -5.14 -19.26 6.17
N GLN A 72 -4.67 -18.91 4.97
CA GLN A 72 -3.31 -18.43 4.80
C GLN A 72 -3.06 -17.13 5.56
N GLN A 73 -3.96 -16.16 5.51
CA GLN A 73 -3.84 -14.91 6.26
C GLN A 73 -3.77 -15.15 7.78
N ALA A 74 -4.50 -16.13 8.29
CA ALA A 74 -4.41 -16.53 9.69
C ALA A 74 -3.05 -17.17 10.03
N VAL A 75 -2.49 -18.00 9.14
CA VAL A 75 -1.16 -18.60 9.31
C VAL A 75 -0.05 -17.53 9.34
N TYR A 76 -0.17 -16.48 8.54
CA TYR A 76 0.75 -15.33 8.56
C TYR A 76 0.48 -14.36 9.72
N GLY A 77 -0.55 -14.61 10.54
CA GLY A 77 -0.87 -13.77 11.70
C GLY A 77 -1.51 -12.42 11.35
N ILE A 78 -2.00 -12.26 10.12
CA ILE A 78 -2.71 -11.05 9.68
C ILE A 78 -4.17 -11.08 10.17
N LEU A 79 -4.78 -12.28 10.18
CA LEU A 79 -6.13 -12.52 10.69
C LEU A 79 -6.10 -13.40 11.94
N GLU A 80 -7.08 -13.22 12.81
CA GLU A 80 -7.31 -14.07 13.97
C GLU A 80 -8.45 -15.05 13.71
N VAL A 81 -8.30 -16.30 14.16
CA VAL A 81 -9.42 -17.25 14.19
C VAL A 81 -10.22 -17.00 15.45
N VAL A 82 -11.50 -16.63 15.30
CA VAL A 82 -12.35 -16.15 16.41
C VAL A 82 -13.23 -17.25 16.99
N ASP A 83 -13.73 -18.14 16.13
CA ASP A 83 -14.57 -19.26 16.52
C ASP A 83 -13.97 -20.56 15.98
N GLY A 84 -13.70 -21.49 16.89
CA GLY A 84 -13.03 -22.76 16.61
C GLY A 84 -12.97 -23.62 17.86
N SER A 85 -14.13 -23.91 18.46
CA SER A 85 -14.22 -24.84 19.58
C SER A 85 -14.12 -26.30 19.09
N GLY A 86 -13.05 -26.64 18.37
CA GLY A 86 -12.62 -28.01 18.04
C GLY A 86 -13.57 -28.91 17.22
N GLU A 87 -14.84 -28.57 17.08
CA GLU A 87 -15.91 -29.39 16.49
C GLU A 87 -16.54 -28.75 15.23
N ASP A 88 -16.25 -27.48 14.97
CA ASP A 88 -16.75 -26.77 13.78
C ASP A 88 -16.07 -27.28 12.51
N SER A 89 -16.86 -27.43 11.43
CA SER A 89 -16.30 -27.77 10.14
C SER A 89 -15.33 -26.67 9.68
N ALA A 90 -14.34 -27.00 8.86
CA ALA A 90 -13.42 -26.01 8.30
C ALA A 90 -14.16 -24.88 7.55
N ASP A 91 -15.38 -25.12 7.10
CA ASP A 91 -16.22 -24.16 6.39
C ASP A 91 -16.94 -23.17 7.32
N ASP A 92 -17.09 -23.50 8.60
CA ASP A 92 -17.76 -22.65 9.60
C ASP A 92 -16.78 -21.73 10.36
N ARG A 93 -15.48 -21.96 10.22
CA ARG A 93 -14.44 -21.16 10.88
C ARG A 93 -14.57 -19.68 10.52
N ARG A 94 -14.58 -18.83 11.54
CA ARG A 94 -14.64 -17.37 11.40
C ARG A 94 -13.28 -16.72 11.64
N PHE A 95 -13.01 -15.69 10.85
CA PHE A 95 -11.77 -14.94 10.87
C PHE A 95 -12.05 -13.45 11.12
N ALA A 96 -11.28 -12.84 12.00
CA ALA A 96 -11.32 -11.42 12.31
C ALA A 96 -10.07 -10.71 11.80
N LEU A 97 -10.23 -9.47 11.35
CA LEU A 97 -9.11 -8.56 11.10
C LEU A 97 -8.85 -7.75 12.38
N PRO A 98 -7.71 -7.93 13.06
CA PRO A 98 -7.38 -7.16 14.25
C PRO A 98 -7.30 -5.66 13.96
N ALA A 99 -7.64 -4.82 14.93
CA ALA A 99 -7.76 -3.37 14.72
C ALA A 99 -6.47 -2.73 14.16
N GLY A 100 -5.29 -3.13 14.65
CA GLY A 100 -4.01 -2.60 14.16
C GLY A 100 -3.72 -2.99 12.71
N ALA A 101 -4.01 -4.23 12.32
CA ALA A 101 -3.91 -4.65 10.92
C ALA A 101 -4.97 -3.93 10.06
N GLY A 102 -6.18 -3.74 10.60
CA GLY A 102 -7.25 -2.97 9.95
C GLY A 102 -6.86 -1.53 9.65
N GLU A 103 -6.20 -0.84 10.57
CA GLU A 103 -5.69 0.52 10.34
C GLU A 103 -4.71 0.55 9.16
N VAL A 104 -3.69 -0.31 9.19
CA VAL A 104 -2.64 -0.37 8.16
C VAL A 104 -3.18 -0.79 6.79
N LEU A 105 -4.17 -1.69 6.77
CA LEU A 105 -4.66 -2.29 5.53
C LEU A 105 -5.91 -1.61 4.94
N THR A 106 -6.64 -0.80 5.72
CA THR A 106 -7.94 -0.27 5.27
C THR A 106 -8.19 1.20 5.59
N ASP A 107 -7.52 1.82 6.57
CA ASP A 107 -7.74 3.23 6.88
C ASP A 107 -6.92 4.13 5.97
N THR A 108 -7.53 4.55 4.86
CA THR A 108 -6.92 5.46 3.86
C THR A 108 -6.54 6.84 4.39
N SER A 109 -6.89 7.17 5.64
CA SER A 109 -6.52 8.43 6.30
C SER A 109 -5.39 8.26 7.32
N SER A 110 -5.02 7.03 7.68
CA SER A 110 -3.94 6.77 8.64
C SER A 110 -2.57 6.97 7.97
N LEU A 111 -1.63 7.59 8.69
CA LEU A 111 -0.23 7.66 8.27
C LEU A 111 0.44 6.28 8.20
N GLY A 112 -0.16 5.26 8.82
CA GLY A 112 0.26 3.87 8.74
C GLY A 112 -0.33 3.09 7.57
N TYR A 113 -1.15 3.72 6.71
CA TYR A 113 -1.80 3.03 5.59
C TYR A 113 -0.78 2.50 4.57
N LEU A 114 -0.62 1.17 4.50
CA LEU A 114 0.41 0.50 3.70
C LEU A 114 -0.10 -0.61 2.80
N ALA A 115 -1.41 -0.93 2.79
CA ALA A 115 -1.96 -1.85 1.78
C ALA A 115 -1.54 -1.54 0.33
N PRO A 116 -1.47 -0.26 -0.13
CA PRO A 116 -1.07 0.02 -1.50
C PRO A 116 0.40 -0.33 -1.81
N LEU A 117 1.26 -0.54 -0.81
CA LEU A 117 2.61 -1.08 -1.06
C LEU A 117 2.56 -2.44 -1.76
N ALA A 118 1.59 -3.28 -1.42
CA ALA A 118 1.41 -4.57 -2.07
C ALA A 118 1.00 -4.43 -3.54
N ARG A 119 0.13 -3.45 -3.87
CA ARG A 119 -0.23 -3.08 -5.24
C ARG A 119 0.96 -2.53 -6.03
N MET A 120 1.76 -1.66 -5.43
CA MET A 120 3.00 -1.15 -6.03
C MET A 120 3.95 -2.29 -6.42
N LEU A 121 4.19 -3.23 -5.49
CA LEU A 121 5.09 -4.36 -5.72
C LEU A 121 4.52 -5.36 -6.73
N GLY A 122 3.20 -5.64 -6.67
CA GLY A 122 2.50 -6.47 -7.64
C GLY A 122 2.59 -5.91 -9.07
N GLY A 123 2.26 -4.63 -9.26
CA GLY A 123 2.38 -3.95 -10.56
C GLY A 123 3.82 -3.90 -11.08
N SER A 124 4.79 -3.69 -10.17
CA SER A 124 6.21 -3.68 -10.52
C SER A 124 6.73 -5.05 -10.95
N ALA A 125 6.28 -6.13 -10.30
CA ALA A 125 6.72 -7.49 -10.61
C ALA A 125 6.37 -7.91 -12.05
N VAL A 126 5.24 -7.42 -12.59
CA VAL A 126 4.82 -7.68 -13.98
C VAL A 126 5.85 -7.14 -14.99
N GLN A 127 6.62 -6.12 -14.62
CA GLN A 127 7.60 -5.48 -15.51
C GLN A 127 9.00 -6.10 -15.47
N LEU A 128 9.24 -7.16 -14.67
CA LEU A 128 10.55 -7.82 -14.60
C LEU A 128 11.09 -8.27 -15.97
N PRO A 129 10.30 -8.85 -16.89
CA PRO A 129 10.80 -9.20 -18.22
C PRO A 129 11.29 -7.99 -19.03
N ALA A 130 10.57 -6.87 -18.99
CA ALA A 130 10.97 -5.63 -19.66
C ALA A 130 12.22 -5.03 -19.01
N LEU A 131 12.33 -5.12 -17.68
CA LEU A 131 13.51 -4.70 -16.95
C LEU A 131 14.74 -5.54 -17.32
N LEU A 132 14.60 -6.85 -17.45
CA LEU A 132 15.68 -7.73 -17.93
C LEU A 132 16.16 -7.34 -19.33
N ALA A 133 15.26 -6.92 -20.22
CA ALA A 133 15.64 -6.42 -21.54
C ALA A 133 16.43 -5.11 -21.43
N ALA A 134 15.97 -4.16 -20.59
CA ALA A 134 16.67 -2.90 -20.36
C ALA A 134 18.07 -3.09 -19.76
N TYR A 135 18.23 -4.04 -18.83
CA TYR A 135 19.54 -4.38 -18.25
C TYR A 135 20.53 -4.92 -19.29
N ARG A 136 20.05 -5.62 -20.32
CA ARG A 136 20.89 -6.20 -21.38
C ARG A 136 21.20 -5.22 -22.51
N HIS A 137 20.26 -4.35 -22.83
CA HIS A 137 20.27 -3.59 -24.08
C HIS A 137 20.21 -2.07 -23.89
N GLY A 138 20.11 -1.58 -22.65
CA GLY A 138 19.83 -0.17 -22.34
C GLY A 138 18.35 0.18 -22.55
N GLY A 139 18.01 1.46 -22.37
CA GLY A 139 16.63 1.95 -22.37
C GLY A 139 16.03 2.00 -20.96
N GLY A 140 14.74 1.70 -20.83
CA GLY A 140 14.04 1.72 -19.54
C GLY A 140 12.61 1.20 -19.63
N VAL A 141 11.95 1.11 -18.47
CA VAL A 141 10.52 0.86 -18.34
C VAL A 141 9.87 2.19 -17.96
N SER A 142 8.95 2.69 -18.77
CA SER A 142 8.28 3.96 -18.50
C SER A 142 7.29 3.82 -17.35
N TRP A 143 6.98 4.93 -16.70
CA TRP A 143 5.97 4.96 -15.64
C TRP A 143 4.60 4.46 -16.12
N GLY A 144 4.20 4.82 -17.33
CA GLY A 144 2.99 4.30 -17.96
C GLY A 144 2.96 2.77 -18.11
N GLN A 145 4.11 2.11 -18.28
CA GLN A 145 4.18 0.65 -18.37
C GLN A 145 3.93 -0.05 -17.03
N PHE A 146 4.23 0.59 -15.90
CA PHE A 146 3.93 0.03 -14.57
C PHE A 146 2.42 -0.04 -14.28
N GLY A 147 1.60 0.70 -15.04
CA GLY A 147 0.14 0.58 -15.04
C GLY A 147 -0.57 1.25 -13.86
N ASP A 148 -1.89 1.05 -13.79
CA ASP A 148 -2.74 1.70 -12.80
C ASP A 148 -2.38 1.31 -11.37
N ASP A 149 -2.03 0.04 -11.12
CA ASP A 149 -1.67 -0.42 -9.77
C ASP A 149 -0.50 0.38 -9.19
N ALA A 150 0.56 0.65 -9.96
CA ALA A 150 1.67 1.47 -9.48
C ALA A 150 1.26 2.94 -9.25
N ARG A 151 0.53 3.53 -10.20
CA ARG A 151 0.08 4.93 -10.14
C ARG A 151 -0.85 5.19 -8.95
N GLU A 152 -1.91 4.40 -8.84
CA GLU A 152 -2.89 4.52 -7.76
C GLU A 152 -2.25 4.22 -6.41
N SER A 153 -1.34 3.25 -6.33
CA SER A 153 -0.66 2.94 -5.07
C SER A 153 0.18 4.09 -4.55
N GLN A 154 0.92 4.76 -5.43
CA GLN A 154 1.72 5.91 -5.03
C GLN A 154 0.83 7.05 -4.54
N ALA A 155 -0.27 7.31 -5.24
CA ALA A 155 -1.25 8.32 -4.82
C ALA A 155 -1.84 7.99 -3.44
N ASP A 156 -2.26 6.75 -3.23
CA ASP A 156 -2.89 6.29 -2.00
C ASP A 156 -1.92 6.25 -0.81
N MET A 157 -0.64 5.91 -1.03
CA MET A 157 0.39 5.96 0.03
C MET A 157 0.73 7.40 0.45
N ASN A 158 0.75 8.34 -0.49
CA ASN A 158 1.08 9.73 -0.19
C ASN A 158 -0.11 10.50 0.42
N ARG A 159 -1.34 10.09 0.10
CA ARG A 159 -2.57 10.78 0.52
C ARG A 159 -2.62 11.08 2.03
N PRO A 160 -2.41 10.12 2.96
CA PRO A 160 -2.52 10.41 4.40
C PRO A 160 -1.59 11.54 4.85
N TRP A 161 -0.36 11.56 4.33
CA TRP A 161 0.62 12.58 4.68
C TRP A 161 0.20 13.94 4.12
N PHE A 162 -0.26 14.00 2.87
CA PHE A 162 -0.76 15.27 2.30
C PHE A 162 -1.97 15.81 3.07
N GLU A 163 -2.94 14.96 3.40
CA GLU A 163 -4.15 15.41 4.09
C GLU A 163 -3.90 15.83 5.56
N ARG A 164 -2.90 15.25 6.24
CA ARG A 164 -2.67 15.48 7.67
C ARG A 164 -1.48 16.39 7.99
N GLU A 165 -0.38 16.26 7.27
CA GLU A 165 0.91 16.83 7.68
C GLU A 165 1.33 18.01 6.80
N LEU A 166 1.00 18.02 5.51
CA LEU A 166 1.48 19.06 4.57
C LEU A 166 1.15 20.48 5.03
N ALA A 167 -0.09 20.70 5.50
CA ALA A 167 -0.52 22.00 5.97
C ALA A 167 0.31 22.47 7.17
N GLY A 168 0.51 21.60 8.16
CA GLY A 168 1.32 21.90 9.35
C GLY A 168 2.79 22.12 9.00
N ALA A 169 3.34 21.32 8.08
CA ALA A 169 4.72 21.46 7.61
C ALA A 169 4.96 22.83 6.95
N LEU A 170 4.04 23.31 6.12
CA LEU A 170 4.13 24.63 5.49
C LEU A 170 3.94 25.76 6.48
N GLN A 171 3.02 25.60 7.44
CA GLN A 171 2.80 26.55 8.53
C GLN A 171 4.02 26.69 9.45
N GLY A 172 4.84 25.65 9.55
CA GLY A 172 6.11 25.66 10.28
C GLY A 172 7.21 26.50 9.62
N VAL A 173 7.02 26.93 8.36
CA VAL A 173 7.92 27.82 7.64
C VAL A 173 7.25 29.19 7.52
N GLU A 174 7.48 30.07 8.50
CA GLU A 174 6.74 31.32 8.68
C GLU A 174 6.71 32.20 7.42
N GLU A 175 7.83 32.31 6.70
CA GLU A 175 7.91 33.12 5.48
C GLU A 175 7.06 32.55 4.34
N VAL A 176 6.97 31.22 4.23
CA VAL A 176 6.13 30.56 3.23
C VAL A 176 4.66 30.70 3.60
N ASP A 177 4.31 30.40 4.85
CA ASP A 177 2.94 30.52 5.35
C ASP A 177 2.37 31.94 5.15
N ALA A 178 3.17 32.96 5.46
CA ALA A 178 2.80 34.37 5.28
C ALA A 178 2.58 34.76 3.81
N VAL A 179 3.23 34.10 2.86
CA VAL A 179 2.99 34.30 1.42
C VAL A 179 1.71 33.59 1.00
N LEU A 180 1.53 32.34 1.40
CA LEU A 180 0.41 31.49 0.97
C LEU A 180 -0.95 31.97 1.52
N ARG A 181 -0.98 32.67 2.66
CA ARG A 181 -2.21 33.25 3.23
C ARG A 181 -2.73 34.50 2.50
N ARG A 182 -1.97 35.07 1.57
CA ARG A 182 -2.37 36.32 0.88
C ARG A 182 -3.52 36.02 -0.09
N PRO A 183 -4.55 36.88 -0.21
CA PRO A 183 -5.68 36.65 -1.12
C PRO A 183 -5.33 36.57 -2.62
N SER A 184 -4.14 37.00 -3.02
CA SER A 184 -3.64 36.93 -4.39
C SER A 184 -2.59 35.84 -4.59
N ALA A 185 -2.34 35.00 -3.58
CA ALA A 185 -1.38 33.92 -3.68
C ALA A 185 -1.79 32.94 -4.78
N ARG A 186 -0.80 32.45 -5.53
CA ARG A 186 -0.95 31.43 -6.57
C ARG A 186 0.05 30.34 -6.29
N ILE A 187 -0.41 29.09 -6.28
CA ILE A 187 0.40 27.90 -6.05
C ILE A 187 0.34 27.07 -7.33
N ALA A 188 1.51 26.72 -7.87
CA ALA A 188 1.64 25.75 -8.93
C ALA A 188 2.18 24.45 -8.33
N ASP A 189 1.40 23.38 -8.41
CA ASP A 189 1.77 22.04 -7.93
C ASP A 189 2.19 21.19 -9.14
N ILE A 190 3.50 21.03 -9.32
CA ILE A 190 4.10 20.39 -10.50
C ILE A 190 4.38 18.93 -10.19
N GLY A 191 3.80 18.01 -10.96
CA GLY A 191 3.82 16.58 -10.65
C GLY A 191 2.79 16.22 -9.58
N CYS A 192 1.59 16.80 -9.66
CA CYS A 192 0.56 16.64 -8.62
C CYS A 192 -0.08 15.24 -8.57
N GLY A 193 0.15 14.41 -9.58
CA GLY A 193 -0.45 13.09 -9.75
C GLY A 193 -1.95 13.12 -9.60
N ALA A 194 -2.48 12.30 -8.68
CA ALA A 194 -3.91 12.27 -8.32
C ALA A 194 -4.42 13.55 -7.63
N GLY A 195 -3.56 14.54 -7.36
CA GLY A 195 -3.92 15.87 -6.86
C GLY A 195 -4.08 15.97 -5.35
N TRP A 196 -3.69 14.97 -4.56
CA TRP A 196 -3.87 14.99 -3.10
C TRP A 196 -3.13 16.14 -2.41
N SER A 197 -1.93 16.49 -2.88
CA SER A 197 -1.21 17.69 -2.45
C SER A 197 -1.96 18.98 -2.78
N SER A 198 -2.42 19.12 -4.03
CA SER A 198 -3.21 20.28 -4.48
C SER A 198 -4.50 20.46 -3.67
N ILE A 199 -5.22 19.37 -3.40
CA ILE A 199 -6.44 19.37 -2.58
C ILE A 199 -6.10 19.81 -1.14
N ALA A 200 -5.04 19.28 -0.55
CA ALA A 200 -4.61 19.65 0.79
C ALA A 200 -4.21 21.13 0.87
N LEU A 201 -3.48 21.63 -0.12
CA LEU A 201 -3.07 23.05 -0.23
C LEU A 201 -4.29 23.97 -0.35
N ALA A 202 -5.26 23.63 -1.21
CA ALA A 202 -6.47 24.41 -1.39
C ALA A 202 -7.31 24.48 -0.10
N ARG A 203 -7.33 23.39 0.69
CA ARG A 203 -8.00 23.36 2.01
C ARG A 203 -7.25 24.20 3.05
N ALA A 204 -5.92 24.13 3.07
CA ALA A 204 -5.08 24.86 4.04
C ALA A 204 -5.02 26.37 3.78
N TYR A 205 -5.05 26.77 2.50
CA TYR A 205 -4.91 28.15 2.03
C TYR A 205 -6.08 28.53 1.11
N PRO A 206 -7.31 28.69 1.65
CA PRO A 206 -8.54 28.83 0.84
C PRO A 206 -8.62 30.13 0.03
N LEU A 207 -7.76 31.10 0.30
CA LEU A 207 -7.67 32.35 -0.46
C LEU A 207 -6.62 32.30 -1.57
N ALA A 208 -5.79 31.25 -1.63
CA ALA A 208 -4.83 31.04 -2.70
C ALA A 208 -5.48 30.30 -3.88
N GLY A 209 -5.11 30.67 -5.11
CA GLY A 209 -5.42 29.84 -6.28
C GLY A 209 -4.41 28.70 -6.41
N VAL A 210 -4.88 27.47 -6.58
CA VAL A 210 -4.01 26.28 -6.75
C VAL A 210 -4.21 25.73 -8.16
N ASP A 211 -3.13 25.66 -8.92
CA ASP A 211 -3.08 25.07 -10.26
C ASP A 211 -2.19 23.81 -10.21
N GLY A 212 -2.79 22.64 -10.40
CA GLY A 212 -2.08 21.36 -10.48
C GLY A 212 -1.71 21.03 -11.93
N TYR A 213 -0.47 20.58 -12.15
CA TYR A 213 0.05 20.20 -13.45
C TYR A 213 0.66 18.81 -13.39
N ASP A 214 0.17 17.90 -14.23
CA ASP A 214 0.76 16.57 -14.37
C ASP A 214 0.76 16.10 -15.82
N VAL A 215 1.65 15.16 -16.12
CA VAL A 215 1.76 14.47 -17.40
C VAL A 215 1.05 13.11 -17.39
N ASP A 216 0.78 12.57 -16.20
CA ASP A 216 0.00 11.37 -15.96
C ASP A 216 -1.51 11.71 -16.02
N VAL A 217 -2.03 11.92 -17.24
CA VAL A 217 -3.49 11.99 -17.52
C VAL A 217 -3.95 10.80 -18.34
#